data_AF-A0A3M1UAF1-F1
#
_entry.id   AF-A0A3M1UAF1-F1
#
_cell.length_a   1.000
_cell.length_b   1.000
_cell.length_c   1.000
_cell.angle_alpha   90.00
_cell.angle_beta   90.00
_cell.angle_gamma   90.00
#
_symmetry.space_group_name_H-M   'P 1'
#
loop_
_entity.id
_entity.type
_entity.pdbx_description
1 polymer ?
#
loop_
_entity_poly.entity_id
_entity_poly.type
_entity_poly.pdbx_seq_one_letter_code
_entity_poly.pdbx_strand_id
1 'polypeptide(L)'
;TTTYLRNGTSVVAPVIADSGATYTPGVSERRGSASRFYHGDIKNFVEQTDSSGQIVSSQQYDAFGNPVSSTGTWSGPFAYGGRFGYQSDSDTSLFLLGHRRKRREETA
;
A
#
# COMPACT_ATOMS: atom_id res chain seq x y z
N THR A 1 2.97 16.71 2.18
CA THR A 1 1.66 16.29 2.72
C THR A 1 0.83 15.66 1.63
N THR A 2 0.54 14.37 1.73
CA THR A 2 -0.34 13.65 0.79
C THR A 2 -1.80 13.86 1.21
N THR A 3 -2.64 14.35 0.31
CA THR A 3 -4.08 14.49 0.54
C THR A 3 -4.83 13.35 -0.13
N TYR A 4 -5.63 12.61 0.63
CA TYR A 4 -6.40 11.46 0.15
C TYR A 4 -7.87 11.82 -0.08
N LEU A 5 -8.38 11.53 -1.28
CA LEU A 5 -9.81 11.51 -1.58
C LEU A 5 -10.37 10.12 -1.31
N ARG A 6 -11.43 10.04 -0.51
CA ARG A 6 -12.05 8.78 -0.08
C ARG A 6 -13.50 8.69 -0.49
N ASN A 7 -13.94 7.48 -0.83
CA ASN A 7 -15.35 7.17 -1.02
C ASN A 7 -15.98 6.74 0.32
N GLY A 8 -16.36 7.73 1.13
CA GLY A 8 -17.01 7.53 2.42
C GLY A 8 -16.39 8.37 3.54
N THR A 9 -17.02 8.33 4.71
CA THR A 9 -16.67 9.16 5.87
C THR A 9 -15.73 8.46 6.86
N SER A 10 -15.56 7.14 6.72
CA SER A 10 -14.66 6.36 7.59
C SER A 10 -13.19 6.65 7.30
N VAL A 11 -12.35 6.63 8.33
CA VAL A 11 -10.89 6.74 8.19
C VAL A 11 -10.26 5.59 7.42
N VAL A 12 -10.95 4.45 7.32
CA VAL A 12 -10.56 3.31 6.47
C VAL A 12 -11.41 3.22 5.20
N ALA A 13 -12.21 4.26 4.90
CA ALA A 13 -12.96 4.29 3.66
C ALA A 13 -12.00 4.17 2.46
N PRO A 14 -12.43 3.47 1.40
CA PRO A 14 -11.62 3.27 0.21
C PRO A 14 -11.07 4.59 -0.32
N VAL A 15 -9.75 4.66 -0.48
CA VAL A 15 -9.09 5.79 -1.12
C VAL A 15 -9.24 5.63 -2.62
N ILE A 16 -9.75 6.65 -3.29
CA ILE A 16 -9.96 6.67 -4.74
C ILE A 16 -8.93 7.53 -5.47
N ALA A 17 -8.30 8.48 -4.77
CA ALA A 17 -7.19 9.26 -5.30
C ALA A 17 -6.30 9.83 -4.18
N ASP A 18 -5.06 10.16 -4.53
CA ASP A 18 -4.19 11.06 -3.78
C ASP A 18 -3.58 12.13 -4.71
N SER A 19 -2.60 12.89 -4.23
CA SER A 19 -1.95 13.96 -5.02
C SER A 19 -1.14 13.46 -6.23
N GLY A 20 -0.91 12.15 -6.38
CA GLY A 20 -0.14 11.56 -7.48
C GLY A 20 -0.75 10.33 -8.14
N ALA A 21 -1.76 9.68 -7.56
CA ALA A 21 -2.34 8.46 -8.10
C ALA A 21 -3.86 8.40 -7.98
N THR A 22 -4.48 7.70 -8.93
CA THR A 22 -5.88 7.24 -8.85
C THR A 22 -5.91 5.76 -8.52
N TYR A 23 -6.84 5.34 -7.67
CA TYR A 23 -6.91 3.98 -7.15
C TYR A 23 -8.21 3.29 -7.57
N THR A 24 -8.09 2.02 -7.98
CA THR A 24 -9.19 1.06 -7.92
C THR A 24 -9.01 0.28 -6.63
N PRO A 25 -9.77 0.59 -5.55
CA PRO A 25 -9.45 0.12 -4.21
C PRO A 25 -9.30 -1.40 -4.15
N GLY A 26 -8.16 -1.84 -3.63
CA GLY A 26 -7.83 -3.26 -3.48
C GLY A 26 -7.51 -4.02 -4.77
N VAL A 27 -7.42 -3.33 -5.90
CA VAL A 27 -7.12 -3.92 -7.21
C VAL A 27 -5.87 -3.31 -7.83
N SER A 28 -5.80 -1.98 -7.92
CA SER A 28 -4.71 -1.31 -8.62
C SER A 28 -4.57 0.17 -8.27
N GLU A 29 -3.43 0.74 -8.64
CA GLU A 29 -3.24 2.18 -8.76
C GLU A 29 -2.73 2.56 -10.15
N ARG A 30 -2.93 3.83 -10.49
CA ARG A 30 -2.33 4.46 -11.66
C ARG A 30 -1.71 5.79 -11.29
N ARG A 31 -0.41 5.92 -11.54
CA ARG A 31 0.42 7.12 -11.31
C ARG A 31 0.92 7.63 -12.66
N GLY A 32 0.32 8.72 -13.15
CA GLY A 32 0.52 9.17 -14.53
C GLY A 32 0.03 8.11 -15.55
N SER A 33 0.93 7.61 -16.39
CA SER A 33 0.64 6.53 -17.35
C SER A 33 0.88 5.12 -16.81
N ALA A 34 1.57 4.98 -15.67
CA ALA A 34 1.96 3.69 -15.12
C ALA A 34 0.86 3.10 -14.22
N SER A 35 0.39 1.89 -14.54
CA SER A 35 -0.53 1.11 -13.72
C SER A 35 0.19 -0.01 -12.98
N ARG A 36 -0.12 -0.19 -11.70
CA ARG A 36 0.38 -1.25 -10.81
C ARG A 36 -0.83 -2.02 -10.27
N PHE A 37 -0.84 -3.34 -10.48
CA PHE A 37 -1.91 -4.22 -10.04
C PHE A 37 -1.47 -4.99 -8.80
N TYR A 38 -2.32 -5.02 -7.78
CA TYR A 38 -2.01 -5.59 -6.48
C TYR A 38 -2.40 -7.06 -6.40
N HIS A 39 -1.46 -7.91 -5.99
CA HIS A 39 -1.68 -9.31 -5.70
C HIS A 39 -1.37 -9.58 -4.24
N GLY A 40 -2.15 -10.44 -3.61
CA GLY A 40 -2.15 -10.55 -2.17
C GLY A 40 -2.59 -11.89 -1.63
N ASP A 41 -2.13 -12.18 -0.43
CA ASP A 41 -2.68 -13.21 0.43
C ASP A 41 -4.03 -12.77 1.02
N ILE A 42 -4.55 -13.51 1.99
CA ILE A 42 -5.82 -13.21 2.66
C ILE A 42 -5.82 -11.80 3.29
N LYS A 43 -4.66 -11.34 3.77
CA LYS A 43 -4.49 -10.12 4.56
C LYS A 43 -3.69 -9.02 3.88
N ASN A 44 -2.65 -9.35 3.13
CA ASN A 44 -1.64 -8.40 2.66
C ASN A 44 -1.56 -8.41 1.14
N PHE A 45 -1.21 -7.25 0.57
CA PHE A 45 -0.64 -7.24 -0.76
C PHE A 45 0.85 -7.58 -0.69
N VAL A 46 1.26 -8.57 -1.48
CA VAL A 46 2.61 -9.13 -1.48
C VAL A 46 3.31 -8.97 -2.83
N GLU A 47 2.59 -8.70 -3.91
CA GLU A 47 3.20 -8.49 -5.23
C GLU A 47 2.50 -7.38 -6.03
N GLN A 48 3.26 -6.76 -6.93
CA GLN A 48 2.76 -5.83 -7.93
C GLN A 48 3.17 -6.28 -9.33
N THR A 49 2.21 -6.25 -10.25
CA THR A 49 2.50 -6.37 -11.68
C THR A 49 2.30 -5.06 -12.42
N ASP A 50 3.03 -4.85 -13.52
CA ASP A 50 2.77 -3.76 -14.45
C ASP A 50 1.68 -4.10 -15.48
N SER A 51 1.46 -3.21 -16.45
CA SER A 51 0.47 -3.38 -17.51
C SER A 51 0.77 -4.51 -18.49
N SER A 52 2.01 -5.03 -18.52
CA SER A 52 2.40 -6.20 -19.30
C SER A 52 2.30 -7.52 -18.51
N GLY A 53 1.84 -7.45 -17.25
CA GLY A 53 1.70 -8.60 -16.36
C GLY A 53 3.02 -9.05 -15.74
N GLN A 54 4.11 -8.30 -15.90
CA GLN A 54 5.39 -8.62 -15.29
C GLN A 54 5.39 -8.21 -13.82
N ILE A 55 5.92 -9.08 -12.95
CA ILE A 55 6.11 -8.76 -11.53
C ILE A 55 7.21 -7.70 -11.43
N VAL A 56 6.85 -6.53 -10.89
CA VAL A 56 7.76 -5.38 -10.73
C VAL A 56 8.11 -5.10 -9.27
N SER A 57 7.37 -5.66 -8.33
CA SER A 57 7.73 -5.65 -6.92
C SER A 57 7.13 -6.85 -6.19
N SER A 58 7.87 -7.38 -5.22
CA SER A 58 7.36 -8.38 -4.27
C SER A 58 7.82 -8.06 -2.85
N GLN A 59 7.03 -8.47 -1.86
CA GLN A 59 7.29 -8.28 -0.43
C GLN A 59 6.76 -9.47 0.36
N GLN A 60 7.56 -9.91 1.33
CA GLN A 60 7.15 -10.85 2.38
C GLN A 60 7.24 -10.15 3.72
N TYR A 61 6.27 -10.37 4.60
CA TYR A 61 6.23 -9.73 5.91
C TYR A 61 6.25 -10.76 7.03
N ASP A 62 6.79 -10.36 8.17
CA ASP A 62 6.51 -11.03 9.43
C ASP A 62 5.05 -10.80 9.88
N ALA A 63 4.67 -11.41 11.00
CA ALA A 63 3.33 -11.27 11.57
C ALA A 63 2.96 -9.81 11.90
N PHE A 64 3.94 -8.92 12.09
CA PHE A 64 3.78 -7.54 12.54
C PHE A 64 3.90 -6.49 11.42
N GLY A 65 4.14 -6.93 10.18
CA GLY A 65 4.21 -6.09 8.99
C GLY A 65 5.58 -5.55 8.66
N ASN A 66 6.64 -6.07 9.28
CA ASN A 66 8.00 -5.75 8.87
C ASN A 66 8.37 -6.63 7.67
N PRO A 67 8.88 -6.07 6.57
CA PRO A 67 9.28 -6.87 5.43
C PRO A 67 10.55 -7.68 5.78
N VAL A 68 10.48 -8.99 5.55
CA VAL A 68 11.58 -9.95 5.74
C VAL A 68 12.30 -10.25 4.43
N SER A 69 11.66 -9.97 3.30
CA SER A 69 12.24 -10.08 1.96
C SER A 69 11.46 -9.18 1.01
N SER A 70 12.14 -8.57 0.04
CA SER A 70 11.50 -7.76 -1.00
C SER A 70 12.31 -7.69 -2.28
N THR A 71 11.62 -7.54 -3.42
CA THR A 71 12.24 -7.21 -4.71
C THR A 71 11.55 -6.00 -5.33
N GLY A 72 12.27 -5.27 -6.17
CA GLY A 72 11.77 -4.06 -6.82
C GLY A 72 11.41 -2.95 -5.84
N THR A 73 10.59 -2.00 -6.30
CA THR A 73 10.10 -0.89 -5.47
C THR A 73 8.59 -0.89 -5.48
N TRP A 74 8.00 -0.98 -4.29
CA TRP A 74 6.54 -0.93 -4.13
C TRP A 74 6.02 0.46 -4.47
N SER A 75 5.00 0.52 -5.33
CA SER A 75 4.26 1.75 -5.57
C SER A 75 3.12 1.89 -4.57
N GLY A 76 2.88 3.12 -4.14
CA GLY A 76 1.69 3.50 -3.38
C GLY A 76 1.72 3.04 -1.91
N PRO A 77 0.72 3.48 -1.13
CA PRO A 77 0.72 3.31 0.33
C PRO A 77 0.09 1.99 0.80
N PHE A 78 -0.52 1.20 -0.10
CA PHE A 78 -1.30 0.02 0.27
C PHE A 78 -0.48 -1.25 0.07
N ALA A 79 0.05 -1.82 1.16
CA ALA A 79 0.86 -3.02 1.14
C ALA A 79 0.38 -4.01 2.22
N TYR A 80 1.12 -4.17 3.31
CA TYR A 80 0.69 -4.92 4.49
C TYR A 80 -0.67 -4.42 5.03
N GLY A 81 -1.67 -5.31 5.08
CA GLY A 81 -3.03 -4.93 5.49
C GLY A 81 -3.76 -3.97 4.54
N GLY A 82 -3.22 -3.72 3.34
CA GLY A 82 -3.73 -2.71 2.41
C GLY A 82 -5.20 -2.91 2.01
N ARG A 83 -5.66 -4.18 1.91
CA ARG A 83 -7.07 -4.53 1.70
C ARG A 83 -8.01 -3.98 2.77
N PHE A 84 -7.51 -3.74 3.98
CA PHE A 84 -8.25 -3.20 5.12
C PHE A 84 -8.01 -1.70 5.33
N GLY A 85 -7.44 -1.02 4.35
CA GLY A 85 -7.21 0.42 4.38
C GLY A 85 -5.94 0.85 5.12
N TYR A 86 -5.05 -0.10 5.46
CA TYR A 86 -3.77 0.23 6.10
C TYR A 86 -2.88 0.95 5.10
N GLN A 87 -2.32 2.07 5.54
CA GLN A 87 -1.47 2.93 4.72
C GLN A 87 -0.10 3.03 5.37
N SER A 88 0.94 2.66 4.62
CA SER A 88 2.32 2.99 4.98
C SER A 88 2.58 4.46 4.67
N ASP A 89 3.07 5.19 5.65
CA ASP A 89 3.57 6.55 5.45
C ASP A 89 5.09 6.52 5.34
N SER A 90 5.61 6.84 4.15
CA SER A 90 7.05 6.90 3.86
C SER A 90 7.77 8.00 4.64
N ASP A 91 7.05 9.05 5.06
CA ASP A 91 7.65 10.22 5.71
C ASP A 91 7.88 9.98 7.22
N THR A 92 7.20 8.99 7.81
CA THR A 92 7.21 8.80 9.26
C THR A 92 7.67 7.41 9.72
N SER A 93 7.89 6.47 8.79
CA SER A 93 8.07 5.05 9.14
C SER A 93 6.94 4.56 10.06
N LEU A 94 5.71 5.08 9.89
CA LEU A 94 4.54 4.68 10.66
C LEU A 94 3.50 4.01 9.74
N PHE A 95 2.83 2.99 10.25
CA PHE A 95 1.60 2.47 9.66
C PHE A 95 0.40 3.21 10.24
N LEU A 96 -0.49 3.69 9.36
CA LEU A 96 -1.80 4.21 9.75
C LEU A 96 -2.81 3.06 9.84
N LEU A 97 -3.27 2.76 11.05
CA LEU A 97 -4.29 1.75 11.36
C LEU A 97 -5.60 2.45 11.74
N GLY A 98 -6.24 3.13 10.78
CA GLY A 98 -7.44 3.92 11.06
C GLY A 98 -7.12 5.11 11.99
N HIS A 99 -7.51 5.04 13.28
CA HIS A 99 -7.29 6.12 14.26
C HIS A 99 -5.94 6.04 15.00
N ARG A 100 -5.12 4.99 14.80
CA ARG A 100 -3.86 4.79 15.54
C ARG A 100 -2.65 4.67 14.61
N ARG A 101 -1.50 5.16 15.06
CA ARG A 101 -0.21 5.05 14.36
C ARG A 101 0.66 3.97 15.02
N LYS A 102 1.31 3.11 14.23
CA LYS A 102 2.30 2.12 14.71
C LYS A 102 3.66 2.43 14.10
N ARG A 103 4.72 2.50 14.91
CA ARG A 103 6.10 2.65 14.42
C ARG A 103 6.56 1.37 13.73
N ARG A 104 7.21 1.51 12.59
CA ARG A 104 8.03 0.47 11.95
C ARG A 104 9.28 0.35 12.82
N GLU A 105 9.52 -0.83 13.38
CA GLU A 105 10.70 -1.03 14.21
C GLU A 105 11.93 -1.09 13.31
N GLU A 106 12.91 -0.24 13.61
CA GLU A 106 14.19 -0.17 12.93
C GLU A 106 15.06 -1.30 13.50
N THR A 107 15.50 -2.21 12.64
CA THR A 107 16.51 -3.22 13.03
C THR A 107 17.88 -2.56 12.89
N ALA A 108 18.69 -2.66 13.95
CA ALA A 108 20.04 -2.10 14.06
C ALA A 108 21.02 -2.59 13.00
#